data_AF-A0A844BNB0-F1
#
_entry.id   AF-A0A844BNB0-F1
#
_cell.length_a   1.000
_cell.length_b   1.000
_cell.length_c   1.000
_cell.angle_alpha   90.00
_cell.angle_beta   90.00
_cell.angle_gamma   90.00
#
_symmetry.space_group_name_H-M   'P 1'
#
loop_
_entity.id
_entity.type
_entity.pdbx_description
1 polymer ?
#
loop_
_entity_poly.entity_id
_entity_poly.type
_entity_poly.pdbx_seq_one_letter_code
_entity_poly.pdbx_strand_id
1 'polypeptide(L)'
;MIAAGAPSDVVELQRQKHQSSTTIEVLKSNYAALMWFFQVYDLLRWNQHYCLGLDVVAVEADARMRGVEVNKNDYQRLRTLVDYYSQAINEDKE
;
A
#
# COMPACT_ATOMS: atom_id res chain seq x y z
N MET A 1 -9.68 8.42 34.79
CA MET A 1 -8.29 8.04 34.44
C MET A 1 -8.00 8.56 33.05
N ILE A 2 -7.12 9.55 32.92
CA ILE A 2 -6.68 10.06 31.62
C ILE A 2 -5.46 9.24 31.23
N ALA A 3 -5.50 8.55 30.10
CA ALA A 3 -4.33 7.82 29.61
C ALA A 3 -3.20 8.83 29.38
N ALA A 4 -2.10 8.70 30.12
CA ALA A 4 -0.92 9.52 29.93
C ALA A 4 -0.28 9.10 28.59
N GLY A 5 -0.57 9.84 27.52
CA GLY A 5 0.14 9.72 26.26
C GLY A 5 1.61 10.12 26.42
N ALA A 6 2.43 9.75 25.45
CA ALA A 6 3.84 10.15 25.44
C ALA A 6 3.96 11.69 25.38
N PRO A 7 4.97 12.28 26.07
CA PRO A 7 5.27 13.72 25.99
C PRO A 7 5.47 14.19 24.54
N SER A 8 4.97 15.38 24.21
CA SER A 8 4.95 15.89 22.82
C SER A 8 6.34 16.04 22.22
N ASP A 9 7.32 16.45 23.04
CA ASP A 9 8.74 16.55 22.69
C ASP A 9 9.32 15.19 22.28
N VAL A 10 8.94 14.10 22.96
CA VAL A 10 9.36 12.74 22.61
C VAL A 10 8.77 12.29 21.27
N VAL A 11 7.50 12.64 21.01
CA VAL A 11 6.82 12.33 19.74
C VAL A 11 7.46 13.08 18.57
N GLU A 12 7.79 14.35 18.75
CA GLU A 12 8.44 15.19 17.74
C GLU A 12 9.85 14.68 17.40
N LEU A 13 10.60 14.26 18.42
CA LEU A 13 11.97 13.76 18.27
C LEU A 13 12.00 12.40 17.55
N GLN A 14 10.99 11.56 17.78
CA GLN A 14 10.78 10.32 17.02
C GLN A 14 10.39 10.62 15.57
N ARG A 15 9.47 11.57 15.32
CA ARG A 15 9.13 12.00 13.95
C ARG A 15 10.36 12.48 13.17
N GLN A 16 11.20 13.32 13.77
CA GLN A 16 12.40 13.84 13.13
C GLN A 16 13.44 12.75 12.86
N LYS A 17 13.62 11.80 13.79
CA LYS A 17 14.50 10.63 13.58
C LYS A 17 14.04 9.73 12.43
N HIS A 18 12.73 9.61 12.23
CA HIS A 18 12.16 8.76 11.20
C HIS A 18 11.89 9.48 9.88
N GLN A 19 11.89 10.82 9.85
CA GLN A 19 11.73 11.64 8.64
C GLN A 19 12.85 11.47 7.60
N SER A 20 14.01 10.95 7.99
CA SER A 20 15.20 10.82 7.13
C SER A 20 15.56 9.38 6.74
N SER A 21 14.82 8.38 7.22
CA SER A 21 15.08 6.99 6.88
C SER A 21 14.38 6.63 5.56
N THR A 22 15.15 6.40 4.50
CA THR A 22 14.68 5.82 3.23
C THR A 22 14.17 4.38 3.38
N THR A 23 14.35 3.78 4.56
CA THR A 23 13.89 2.44 4.92
C THR A 23 12.64 2.52 5.79
N ILE A 24 11.59 1.82 5.38
CA ILE A 24 10.37 1.63 6.17
C ILE A 24 10.32 0.22 6.74
N GLU A 25 9.90 0.10 8.00
CA GLU A 25 9.60 -1.20 8.60
C GLU A 25 8.22 -1.68 8.11
N VAL A 26 8.14 -2.94 7.69
CA VAL A 26 6.90 -3.57 7.25
C VAL A 26 6.55 -4.70 8.21
N LEU A 27 5.37 -4.60 8.83
CA LEU A 27 4.86 -5.68 9.67
C LEU A 27 4.77 -6.97 8.86
N LYS A 28 5.22 -8.09 9.46
CA LYS A 28 5.25 -9.41 8.81
C LYS A 28 3.90 -9.82 8.19
N SER A 29 2.79 -9.42 8.82
CA SER A 29 1.43 -9.69 8.33
C SER A 29 1.11 -8.99 7.00
N ASN A 30 1.78 -7.88 6.70
CA ASN A 30 1.52 -7.04 5.53
C ASN A 30 2.51 -7.31 4.41
N TYR A 31 3.61 -8.02 4.70
CA TYR A 31 4.69 -8.25 3.76
C TYR A 31 4.22 -8.95 2.48
N ALA A 32 3.39 -10.00 2.60
CA ALA A 32 2.88 -10.73 1.44
C ALA A 32 2.05 -9.84 0.50
N ALA A 33 1.17 -9.00 1.06
CA ALA A 33 0.34 -8.08 0.29
C ALA A 33 1.18 -6.99 -0.39
N LEU A 34 2.20 -6.47 0.31
CA LEU A 34 3.12 -5.48 -0.24
C LEU A 34 3.95 -6.06 -1.39
N MET A 35 4.49 -7.26 -1.22
CA MET A 35 5.23 -7.95 -2.28
C MET A 35 4.34 -8.23 -3.50
N TRP A 36 3.08 -8.62 -3.26
CA TRP A 36 2.15 -8.82 -4.35
C TRP A 36 1.82 -7.51 -5.06
N PHE A 37 1.61 -6.41 -4.33
CA PHE A 37 1.42 -5.08 -4.92
C PHE A 37 2.55 -4.72 -5.89
N PHE A 38 3.82 -4.91 -5.51
CA PHE A 38 4.96 -4.64 -6.39
C PHE A 38 5.04 -5.55 -7.63
N GLN A 39 4.32 -6.66 -7.65
CA GLN A 39 4.23 -7.54 -8.82
C GLN A 39 3.12 -7.15 -9.78
N VAL A 40 2.14 -6.36 -9.35
CA VAL A 40 0.93 -6.05 -10.14
C VAL A 40 0.63 -4.55 -10.24
N TYR A 41 1.49 -3.68 -9.73
CA TYR A 41 1.30 -2.22 -9.76
C TYR A 41 1.26 -1.65 -11.18
N ASP A 42 1.80 -2.37 -12.16
CA ASP A 42 1.71 -2.05 -13.58
C ASP A 42 0.32 -2.35 -14.18
N LEU A 43 -0.50 -3.16 -13.50
CA LEU A 43 -1.87 -3.53 -13.89
C LEU A 43 -2.91 -2.53 -13.37
N LEU A 44 -2.54 -1.27 -13.26
CA LEU A 44 -3.44 -0.17 -12.89
C LEU A 44 -4.23 0.32 -14.10
N ARG A 45 -5.48 0.72 -13.85
CA ARG A 45 -6.35 1.36 -14.83
C ARG A 45 -6.21 2.86 -14.75
N TRP A 46 -6.10 3.48 -15.91
CA TRP A 46 -5.93 4.93 -16.03
C TRP A 46 -7.02 5.52 -16.90
N ASN A 47 -7.49 6.70 -16.52
CA ASN A 47 -8.26 7.59 -17.38
C ASN A 47 -7.48 8.90 -17.54
N GLN A 48 -6.80 9.04 -18.67
CA GLN A 48 -5.83 10.11 -18.90
C GLN A 48 -4.75 10.10 -17.80
N HIS A 49 -4.73 11.11 -16.94
CA HIS A 49 -3.77 11.24 -15.84
C HIS A 49 -4.32 10.79 -14.48
N TYR A 50 -5.57 10.32 -14.44
CA TYR A 50 -6.24 9.90 -13.22
C TYR A 50 -6.19 8.38 -13.07
N CYS A 51 -5.67 7.90 -11.94
CA CYS A 51 -5.64 6.48 -11.59
C CYS A 51 -7.02 6.03 -11.10
N LEU A 52 -7.59 5.01 -11.76
CA LEU A 52 -8.86 4.39 -11.38
C LEU A 52 -8.68 3.18 -10.45
N GLY A 53 -7.45 2.87 -10.07
CA GLY A 53 -7.09 1.71 -9.27
C GLY A 53 -6.80 0.45 -10.09
N LEU A 54 -6.79 -0.70 -9.42
CA LEU A 54 -6.32 -1.97 -9.99
C LEU A 54 -7.29 -2.56 -11.02
N ASP A 55 -6.75 -3.08 -12.12
CA ASP A 55 -7.50 -3.97 -13.01
C ASP A 55 -7.59 -5.38 -12.40
N VAL A 56 -8.69 -5.65 -11.70
CA VAL A 56 -8.91 -6.93 -11.02
C VAL A 56 -8.88 -8.11 -12.00
N VAL A 57 -9.37 -7.93 -13.24
CA VAL A 57 -9.41 -9.00 -14.25
C VAL A 57 -8.01 -9.31 -14.75
N ALA A 58 -7.20 -8.28 -15.01
CA ALA A 58 -5.81 -8.46 -15.40
C ALA A 58 -5.00 -9.13 -14.29
N VAL A 59 -5.21 -8.75 -13.02
CA VAL A 59 -4.54 -9.35 -11.86
C VAL A 59 -4.92 -10.81 -11.68
N GLU A 60 -6.19 -11.17 -11.85
CA GLU A 60 -6.61 -12.57 -11.79
C GLU A 60 -5.97 -13.40 -12.92
N ALA A 61 -5.95 -12.86 -14.13
CA ALA A 61 -5.33 -13.51 -15.28
C ALA A 61 -3.83 -13.72 -15.06
N ASP A 62 -3.13 -12.69 -14.58
CA ASP A 62 -1.70 -12.75 -14.27
C ASP A 62 -1.38 -13.73 -13.14
N ALA A 63 -2.14 -13.73 -12.05
CA ALA A 63 -1.99 -14.72 -10.98
C ALA A 63 -2.17 -16.15 -11.51
N ARG A 64 -3.16 -16.37 -12.38
CA ARG A 64 -3.42 -17.68 -13.02
C ARG A 64 -2.25 -18.10 -13.92
N MET A 65 -1.71 -17.19 -14.74
CA MET A 65 -0.56 -17.47 -15.62
C MET A 65 0.72 -17.80 -14.83
N ARG A 66 0.89 -17.20 -13.64
CA ARG A 66 2.01 -17.47 -12.74
C ARG A 66 1.82 -18.70 -11.86
N GLY A 67 0.66 -19.35 -11.92
CA GLY A 67 0.33 -20.48 -11.03
C GLY A 67 0.23 -20.08 -9.55
N VAL A 68 -0.09 -18.81 -9.27
CA VAL A 68 -0.23 -18.28 -7.91
C VAL A 68 -1.68 -18.44 -7.45
N GLU A 69 -1.88 -19.09 -6.31
CA GLU A 69 -3.20 -19.18 -5.68
C GLU A 69 -3.54 -17.87 -4.96
N VAL A 70 -4.68 -17.27 -5.30
CA VAL A 70 -5.14 -16.02 -4.69
C VAL A 70 -6.02 -16.32 -3.49
N ASN A 71 -5.52 -15.99 -2.30
CA ASN A 71 -6.32 -16.00 -1.07
C ASN A 71 -7.17 -14.72 -0.98
N LYS A 72 -8.43 -14.86 -0.55
CA LYS A 72 -9.35 -13.75 -0.26
C LYS A 72 -8.76 -12.68 0.67
N ASN A 73 -8.07 -13.09 1.72
CA ASN A 73 -7.49 -12.15 2.69
C ASN A 73 -6.34 -11.34 2.07
N ASP A 74 -5.51 -11.98 1.25
CA ASP A 74 -4.39 -11.28 0.61
C ASP A 74 -4.89 -10.36 -0.51
N TYR A 75 -5.93 -10.77 -1.23
CA TYR A 75 -6.60 -9.90 -2.20
C TYR A 75 -7.23 -8.68 -1.53
N GLN A 76 -7.86 -8.85 -0.37
CA GLN A 76 -8.43 -7.72 0.38
C GLN A 76 -7.35 -6.73 0.81
N ARG A 77 -6.20 -7.22 1.29
CA ARG A 77 -5.05 -6.37 1.65
C ARG A 77 -4.46 -5.65 0.44
N LEU A 78 -4.35 -6.35 -0.69
CA LEU A 78 -3.91 -5.75 -1.95
C LEU A 78 -4.84 -4.61 -2.38
N ARG A 79 -6.17 -4.81 -2.32
CA ARG A 79 -7.15 -3.75 -2.63
C ARG A 79 -6.94 -2.52 -1.76
N THR A 80 -6.71 -2.68 -0.46
CA THR A 80 -6.45 -1.55 0.44
C THR A 80 -5.18 -0.81 0.03
N LEU A 81 -4.08 -1.51 -0.26
CA LEU A 81 -2.83 -0.86 -0.70
C LEU A 81 -3.02 -0.06 -2.00
N VAL A 82 -3.71 -0.64 -2.98
CA VAL A 82 -3.92 0.03 -4.27
C VAL A 82 -4.84 1.23 -4.14
N ASP A 83 -5.86 1.17 -3.30
CA ASP A 83 -6.75 2.30 -3.04
C ASP A 83 -5.97 3.50 -2.49
N TYR A 84 -5.16 3.29 -1.45
CA TYR A 84 -4.27 4.32 -0.90
C TYR A 84 -3.26 4.84 -1.93
N TYR A 85 -2.64 3.95 -2.70
CA TYR A 85 -1.67 4.35 -3.73
C TYR A 85 -2.32 5.20 -4.82
N SER A 86 -3.53 4.83 -5.25
CA SER A 86 -4.26 5.55 -6.30
C SER A 86 -4.68 6.94 -5.82
N GLN A 87 -5.16 7.05 -4.58
CA GLN A 87 -5.47 8.33 -3.96
C GLN A 87 -4.23 9.23 -3.86
N ALA A 88 -3.12 8.71 -3.31
CA ALA A 88 -1.89 9.47 -3.16
C ALA A 88 -1.34 10.00 -4.50
N ILE A 89 -1.33 9.17 -5.55
CA ILE A 89 -0.89 9.62 -6.87
C ILE A 89 -1.85 10.64 -7.47
N ASN A 90 -3.15 10.49 -7.27
CA ASN A 90 -4.11 11.45 -7.79
C ASN A 90 -4.01 12.80 -7.06
N GLU A 91 -3.75 12.80 -5.75
CA GLU A 91 -3.48 14.01 -4.96
C GLU A 91 -2.23 14.75 -5.44
N ASP A 92 -1.14 14.04 -5.77
CA ASP A 92 0.07 14.63 -6.34
C ASP A 92 -0.13 15.24 -7.76
N LYS A 93 -1.31 15.06 -8.37
CA LYS A 93 -1.66 15.56 -9.72
C LYS A 93 -2.59 16.77 -9.71
N GLU A 94 -3.14 17.13 -8.55
CA GLU A 94 -3.88 18.40 -8.35
C GLU A 94 -2.92 19.57 -8.10
#